data_AF-A0A0W0Z3D1-F1
#
_entry.id   AF-A0A0W0Z3D1-F1
#
_cell.length_a   1.000
_cell.length_b   1.000
_cell.length_c   1.000
_cell.angle_alpha   90.00
_cell.angle_beta   90.00
_cell.angle_gamma   90.00
#
_symmetry.space_group_name_H-M   'P 1'
#
loop_
_entity.id
_entity.type
_entity.pdbx_description
1 polymer ?
#
loop_
_entity_poly.entity_id
_entity_poly.type
_entity_poly.pdbx_seq_one_letter_code
_entity_poly.pdbx_strand_id
1 'polypeptide(L)'
;MYFFFLCNLGESHGSIIINKEINVTMIRISRIVVLGDSLSDRGTFDKRKLFGFIPLSDFNEVGYDSPRGRFTNGFVWGDYFVTAIIEDFEIDCVRKKLKINHDPRGNADVADAILANDFNILKKNEKAFSLNNDKHILFRGERLARFYCEAGLTSDDYASQFTIHPKYEFLRLILSRLEDKRKQLSDEDKKYKITEQEKSETLIIEWSGANDLLTVNAEPTLIEADNAVNARIENLEMLIQQGYRNFVLVNLPDLSLTPRFQAKGKKEQENAAKCSDHFNDQLAVRVNQLIEKYKDLNIPLNLSIFDANSPFKKMYTHYEEYGFDKDKLKSPYINSAEFKQNQKNPEYQKQHISPADGYMFWDDIHPSMDTHSWLAVMFKEDYNKVFKFIPPEPVKRRCSKEAEDMFRHCISASYTHLPDDVVKIINTIYSDAKNLGQSWCPQRREEGDLLKQFVFELKCQSGNLHEIDALIKKFTKDTENMKMIKRHQYPIYDFFAGKKTTHLEDTIKALATAVDTHLYDSKQMTMS
;
A
#
# COMPACT_ATOMS: atom_id res chain seq x y z
N MET A 1 -9.05 13.39 -5.11
CA MET A 1 -8.02 13.37 -4.04
C MET A 1 -7.75 14.76 -3.48
N TYR A 2 -7.44 15.79 -4.29
CA TYR A 2 -7.29 17.17 -3.81
C TYR A 2 -8.55 17.75 -3.11
N PHE A 3 -9.75 17.21 -3.39
CA PHE A 3 -11.00 17.63 -2.75
C PHE A 3 -11.09 17.32 -1.24
N PHE A 4 -10.28 16.38 -0.72
CA PHE A 4 -10.25 16.08 0.73
C PHE A 4 -9.71 17.24 1.57
N PHE A 5 -9.04 18.21 0.92
CA PHE A 5 -8.31 19.30 1.57
C PHE A 5 -9.16 20.53 1.89
N LEU A 6 -10.26 20.79 1.16
CA LEU A 6 -11.03 22.02 1.36
C LEU A 6 -11.92 21.99 2.60
N CYS A 7 -12.35 20.80 3.06
CA CYS A 7 -13.20 20.71 4.26
C CYS A 7 -12.45 20.94 5.58
N ASN A 8 -11.14 20.65 5.65
CA ASN A 8 -10.38 20.77 6.90
C ASN A 8 -9.63 22.10 7.11
N LEU A 9 -9.67 23.02 6.14
CA LEU A 9 -9.19 24.39 6.33
C LEU A 9 -10.30 25.35 6.80
N GLY A 10 -11.56 24.91 6.77
CA GLY A 10 -12.74 25.76 6.99
C GLY A 10 -13.34 25.76 8.40
N GLU A 11 -13.06 24.76 9.24
CA GLU A 11 -13.69 24.64 10.56
C GLU A 11 -12.68 24.33 11.67
N SER A 12 -11.80 25.29 11.99
CA SER A 12 -11.12 25.29 13.30
C SER A 12 -11.86 26.21 14.27
N HIS A 13 -13.06 25.80 14.71
CA HIS A 13 -13.69 26.36 15.90
C HIS A 13 -13.45 25.40 17.08
N GLY A 14 -12.28 25.55 17.72
CA GLY A 14 -11.91 24.82 18.92
C GLY A 14 -10.95 25.63 19.77
N SER A 15 -11.40 25.98 20.98
CA SER A 15 -10.74 26.87 21.94
C SER A 15 -9.24 26.62 22.13
N ILE A 16 -8.46 27.71 22.06
CA ILE A 16 -7.05 27.75 22.43
C ILE A 16 -6.93 27.51 23.94
N ILE A 17 -6.63 26.28 24.34
CA ILE A 17 -6.00 26.01 25.63
C ILE A 17 -4.50 25.97 25.38
N ILE A 18 -3.80 27.01 25.83
CA ILE A 18 -2.33 27.06 25.84
C ILE A 18 -1.85 26.02 26.87
N ASN A 19 -1.66 24.78 26.43
CA ASN A 19 -0.93 23.80 27.22
C ASN A 19 0.57 24.02 26.99
N LYS A 20 1.22 24.42 28.08
CA LYS A 20 2.66 24.53 28.29
C LYS A 20 3.38 23.34 27.62
N GLU A 21 4.23 23.61 26.63
CA GLU A 21 5.04 22.61 25.92
C GLU A 21 5.86 21.79 26.93
N ILE A 22 5.41 20.55 27.18
CA ILE A 22 6.29 19.51 27.67
C ILE A 22 7.06 19.07 26.43
N ASN A 23 8.38 19.27 26.45
CA ASN A 23 9.29 18.86 25.38
C ASN A 23 9.40 17.32 25.36
N VAL A 24 8.32 16.64 24.96
CA VAL A 24 8.32 15.20 24.70
C VAL A 24 9.01 15.03 23.36
N THR A 25 10.20 14.43 23.36
CA THR A 25 10.88 14.05 22.13
C THR A 25 10.03 12.99 21.42
N MET A 26 9.26 13.40 20.40
CA MET A 26 8.46 12.49 19.58
C MET A 26 9.31 11.39 18.94
N ILE A 27 8.74 10.21 18.80
CA ILE A 27 9.42 9.05 18.22
C ILE A 27 9.51 9.22 16.71
N ARG A 28 10.72 9.14 16.16
CA ARG A 28 10.96 9.32 14.72
C ARG A 28 10.57 8.06 13.96
N ILE A 29 9.70 8.21 12.98
CA ILE A 29 9.27 7.11 12.09
C ILE A 29 9.61 7.46 10.64
N SER A 30 10.46 6.66 10.00
CA SER A 30 10.89 6.86 8.61
C SER A 30 10.26 5.87 7.62
N ARG A 31 9.69 4.76 8.14
CA ARG A 31 9.01 3.74 7.33
C ARG A 31 7.77 3.21 8.05
N ILE A 32 6.81 2.70 7.27
CA ILE A 32 5.56 2.11 7.73
C ILE A 32 5.46 0.68 7.19
N VAL A 33 4.99 -0.24 8.00
CA VAL A 33 4.60 -1.58 7.58
C VAL A 33 3.20 -1.84 8.11
N VAL A 34 2.30 -2.30 7.24
CA VAL A 34 0.95 -2.70 7.61
C VAL A 34 0.81 -4.20 7.40
N LEU A 35 0.39 -4.92 8.43
CA LEU A 35 -0.04 -6.31 8.35
C LEU A 35 -1.55 -6.36 8.64
N GLY A 36 -2.30 -7.18 7.92
CA GLY A 36 -3.72 -7.26 8.20
C GLY A 36 -4.55 -7.99 7.16
N ASP A 37 -5.86 -7.79 7.26
CA ASP A 37 -6.84 -8.45 6.42
C ASP A 37 -7.41 -7.52 5.32
N SER A 38 -8.66 -7.78 4.89
CA SER A 38 -9.38 -7.03 3.86
C SER A 38 -9.55 -5.54 4.19
N LEU A 39 -9.58 -5.15 5.48
CA LEU A 39 -9.68 -3.74 5.88
C LEU A 39 -8.43 -2.93 5.50
N SER A 40 -7.30 -3.60 5.28
CA SER A 40 -6.03 -2.98 4.91
C SER A 40 -5.47 -3.46 3.57
N ASP A 41 -6.12 -4.43 2.91
CA ASP A 41 -5.70 -4.97 1.63
C ASP A 41 -5.92 -3.96 0.49
N ARG A 42 -4.85 -3.73 -0.29
CA ARG A 42 -4.78 -2.79 -1.41
C ARG A 42 -4.99 -3.47 -2.78
N GLY A 43 -5.49 -4.70 -2.78
CA GLY A 43 -5.73 -5.52 -3.98
C GLY A 43 -4.74 -6.67 -4.18
N THR A 44 -4.14 -7.15 -3.10
CA THR A 44 -3.26 -8.33 -3.11
C THR A 44 -4.07 -9.61 -3.34
N PHE A 45 -5.20 -9.75 -2.65
CA PHE A 45 -6.05 -10.94 -2.77
C PHE A 45 -6.58 -11.14 -4.20
N ASP A 46 -7.07 -10.07 -4.83
CA ASP A 46 -7.60 -10.08 -6.21
C ASP A 46 -6.57 -10.59 -7.23
N LYS A 47 -5.28 -10.37 -6.96
CA LYS A 47 -4.17 -10.82 -7.81
C LYS A 47 -3.71 -12.26 -7.52
N ARG A 48 -4.20 -12.89 -6.44
CA ARG A 48 -3.75 -14.23 -6.01
C ARG A 48 -4.43 -15.31 -6.85
N LYS A 49 -3.65 -16.31 -7.26
CA LYS A 49 -4.15 -17.51 -7.94
C LYS A 49 -3.85 -18.76 -7.12
N LEU A 50 -4.87 -19.53 -6.77
CA LEU A 50 -4.72 -20.88 -6.23
C LEU A 50 -4.07 -21.77 -7.29
N PHE A 51 -3.06 -22.53 -6.88
CA PHE A 51 -2.20 -23.35 -7.76
C PHE A 51 -1.53 -22.59 -8.93
N GLY A 52 -1.50 -21.25 -8.87
CA GLY A 52 -0.91 -20.42 -9.93
C GLY A 52 -1.82 -20.15 -11.13
N PHE A 53 -3.02 -20.75 -11.20
CA PHE A 53 -3.92 -20.58 -12.34
C PHE A 53 -5.40 -20.34 -12.01
N ILE A 54 -5.89 -20.66 -10.79
CA ILE A 54 -7.29 -20.42 -10.42
C ILE A 54 -7.40 -19.10 -9.64
N PRO A 55 -7.99 -18.03 -10.19
CA PRO A 55 -8.15 -16.77 -9.47
C PRO A 55 -8.92 -16.99 -8.15
N LEU A 56 -8.37 -16.53 -7.03
CA LEU A 56 -9.06 -16.61 -5.74
C LEU A 56 -10.24 -15.64 -5.64
N SER A 57 -10.28 -14.61 -6.50
CA SER A 57 -11.42 -13.72 -6.69
C SER A 57 -12.69 -14.46 -7.12
N ASP A 58 -12.59 -15.63 -7.74
CA ASP A 58 -13.76 -16.44 -8.15
C ASP A 58 -14.43 -17.18 -6.98
N PHE A 59 -13.79 -17.28 -5.82
CA PHE A 59 -14.27 -18.05 -4.66
C PHE A 59 -14.87 -17.20 -3.53
N ASN A 60 -14.80 -15.86 -3.61
CA ASN A 60 -15.42 -14.99 -2.61
C ASN A 60 -16.77 -14.45 -3.09
N GLU A 61 -17.77 -14.48 -2.19
CA GLU A 61 -19.14 -14.00 -2.39
C GLU A 61 -19.22 -12.47 -2.64
N VAL A 62 -18.12 -11.73 -2.47
CA VAL A 62 -18.02 -10.30 -2.83
C VAL A 62 -17.58 -10.21 -4.30
N GLY A 63 -18.54 -10.45 -5.19
CA GLY A 63 -18.35 -10.52 -6.63
C GLY A 63 -17.62 -9.32 -7.23
N TYR A 64 -16.79 -9.61 -8.24
CA TYR A 64 -16.40 -8.90 -9.48
C TYR A 64 -16.44 -7.36 -9.64
N ASP A 65 -16.84 -6.54 -8.67
CA ASP A 65 -17.18 -5.12 -8.87
C ASP A 65 -16.47 -4.15 -7.92
N SER A 66 -15.49 -4.61 -7.14
CA SER A 66 -14.77 -3.70 -6.26
C SER A 66 -13.72 -2.85 -7.00
N PRO A 67 -13.80 -1.51 -6.96
CA PRO A 67 -12.81 -0.65 -7.59
C PRO A 67 -11.38 -0.96 -7.14
N ARG A 68 -10.50 -1.25 -8.11
CA ARG A 68 -9.05 -1.48 -7.88
C ARG A 68 -8.73 -2.63 -6.91
N GLY A 69 -9.62 -3.63 -6.80
CA GLY A 69 -9.38 -4.88 -6.06
C GLY A 69 -9.38 -4.77 -4.53
N ARG A 70 -9.78 -3.63 -3.96
CA ARG A 70 -9.91 -3.43 -2.49
C ARG A 70 -11.24 -4.00 -2.00
N PHE A 71 -11.52 -4.10 -0.71
CA PHE A 71 -12.84 -4.52 -0.21
C PHE A 71 -13.67 -3.30 0.20
N THR A 72 -13.81 -2.34 -0.70
CA THR A 72 -14.52 -1.08 -0.48
C THR A 72 -14.79 -0.40 -1.83
N ASN A 73 -15.56 0.69 -1.86
CA ASN A 73 -15.89 1.41 -3.10
C ASN A 73 -14.78 2.35 -3.64
N GLY A 74 -13.55 2.21 -3.12
CA GLY A 74 -12.42 3.05 -3.49
C GLY A 74 -11.15 2.68 -2.72
N PHE A 75 -10.61 3.62 -1.94
CA PHE A 75 -9.37 3.44 -1.18
C PHE A 75 -9.62 3.00 0.28
N VAL A 76 -8.70 2.23 0.85
CA VAL A 76 -8.75 1.80 2.26
C VAL A 76 -8.05 2.82 3.17
N TRP A 77 -8.26 2.73 4.49
CA TRP A 77 -7.71 3.70 5.46
C TRP A 77 -6.19 3.87 5.32
N GLY A 78 -5.45 2.78 5.07
CA GLY A 78 -4.00 2.82 4.89
C GLY A 78 -3.53 3.58 3.65
N ASP A 79 -4.34 3.62 2.57
CA ASP A 79 -4.08 4.50 1.43
C ASP A 79 -4.12 5.97 1.86
N TYR A 80 -5.20 6.36 2.56
CA TYR A 80 -5.43 7.72 3.01
C TYR A 80 -4.36 8.18 4.01
N PHE A 81 -4.08 7.37 5.02
CA PHE A 81 -3.12 7.69 6.07
C PHE A 81 -1.71 7.91 5.51
N VAL A 82 -1.19 6.98 4.70
CA VAL A 82 0.16 7.11 4.13
C VAL A 82 0.23 8.27 3.14
N THR A 83 -0.85 8.52 2.38
CA THR A 83 -0.88 9.66 1.46
C THR A 83 -0.88 10.99 2.22
N ALA A 84 -1.63 11.10 3.31
CA ALA A 84 -1.62 12.29 4.16
C ALA A 84 -0.21 12.57 4.74
N ILE A 85 0.56 11.53 5.09
CA ILE A 85 1.96 11.67 5.51
C ILE A 85 2.84 12.18 4.36
N ILE A 86 2.67 11.64 3.15
CA ILE A 86 3.42 12.11 1.96
C ILE A 86 3.10 13.58 1.66
N GLU A 87 1.84 13.98 1.80
CA GLU A 87 1.41 15.36 1.65
C GLU A 87 2.10 16.28 2.67
N ASP A 88 2.16 15.86 3.95
CA ASP A 88 2.89 16.60 5.00
C ASP A 88 4.38 16.79 4.60
N PHE A 89 5.03 15.77 4.02
CA PHE A 89 6.41 15.86 3.55
C PHE A 89 6.60 16.85 2.39
N GLU A 90 5.67 16.88 1.44
CA GLU A 90 5.73 17.80 0.30
C GLU A 90 5.42 19.24 0.75
N ILE A 91 4.45 19.44 1.64
CA ILE A 91 4.16 20.75 2.27
C ILE A 91 5.41 21.28 2.97
N ASP A 92 6.08 20.45 3.76
CA ASP A 92 7.33 20.82 4.43
C ASP A 92 8.46 21.15 3.45
N CYS A 93 8.54 20.42 2.33
CA CYS A 93 9.51 20.68 1.28
C CYS A 93 9.27 22.03 0.60
N VAL A 94 8.01 22.34 0.28
CA VAL A 94 7.60 23.61 -0.34
C VAL A 94 7.86 24.77 0.63
N ARG A 95 7.43 24.63 1.88
CA ARG A 95 7.63 25.63 2.93
C ARG A 95 9.10 25.98 3.10
N LYS A 96 9.98 24.98 3.20
CA LYS A 96 11.44 25.19 3.29
C LYS A 96 12.02 25.88 2.06
N LYS A 97 11.57 25.49 0.86
CA LYS A 97 12.05 26.06 -0.40
C LYS A 97 11.65 27.53 -0.55
N LEU A 98 10.43 27.85 -0.13
CA LEU A 98 9.86 29.20 -0.21
C LEU A 98 10.18 30.08 1.00
N LYS A 99 10.80 29.51 2.04
CA LYS A 99 11.10 30.19 3.31
C LYS A 99 9.83 30.79 3.94
N ILE A 100 8.72 30.05 3.87
CA ILE A 100 7.43 30.46 4.43
C ILE A 100 7.36 30.05 5.92
N ASN A 101 6.79 30.89 6.76
CA ASN A 101 6.66 30.66 8.20
C ASN A 101 5.59 29.62 8.55
N HIS A 102 5.63 29.12 9.79
CA HIS A 102 4.63 28.20 10.35
C HIS A 102 3.52 28.96 11.07
N ASP A 103 2.77 29.77 10.32
CA ASP A 103 1.65 30.57 10.81
C ASP A 103 0.45 30.47 9.84
N PRO A 104 -0.77 30.94 10.22
CA PRO A 104 -1.96 30.81 9.38
C PRO A 104 -1.80 31.44 7.99
N ARG A 105 -1.09 32.57 7.88
CA ARG A 105 -0.83 33.23 6.61
C ARG A 105 0.14 32.42 5.76
N GLY A 106 1.20 31.91 6.35
CA GLY A 106 2.14 31.01 5.68
C GLY A 106 1.50 29.70 5.23
N ASN A 107 0.51 29.17 5.96
CA ASN A 107 -0.27 28.01 5.51
C ASN A 107 -1.09 28.34 4.26
N ALA A 108 -1.74 29.51 4.22
CA ALA A 108 -2.44 29.99 3.03
C ALA A 108 -1.47 30.19 1.85
N ASP A 109 -0.32 30.83 2.07
CA ASP A 109 0.70 31.05 1.03
C ASP A 109 1.24 29.72 0.45
N VAL A 110 1.43 28.70 1.30
CA VAL A 110 1.84 27.36 0.83
C VAL A 110 0.72 26.69 0.04
N ALA A 111 -0.52 26.78 0.50
CA ALA A 111 -1.67 26.23 -0.20
C ALA A 111 -1.84 26.89 -1.59
N ASP A 112 -1.76 28.21 -1.66
CA ASP A 112 -1.83 28.97 -2.91
C ASP A 112 -0.70 28.58 -3.87
N ALA A 113 0.54 28.43 -3.38
CA ALA A 113 1.67 27.99 -4.20
C ALA A 113 1.48 26.56 -4.75
N ILE A 114 0.90 25.65 -3.96
CA ILE A 114 0.58 24.28 -4.39
C ILE A 114 -0.55 24.31 -5.45
N LEU A 115 -1.62 25.08 -5.21
CA LEU A 115 -2.78 25.19 -6.09
C LEU A 115 -2.47 25.87 -7.42
N ALA A 116 -1.63 26.92 -7.40
CA ALA A 116 -1.15 27.60 -8.60
C ALA A 116 -0.20 26.74 -9.45
N ASN A 117 0.18 25.54 -8.96
CA ASN A 117 1.21 24.68 -9.55
C ASN A 117 2.56 25.41 -9.71
N ASP A 118 2.82 26.41 -8.87
CA ASP A 118 4.10 27.10 -8.86
C ASP A 118 5.20 26.06 -8.62
N PHE A 119 6.29 26.10 -9.38
CA PHE A 119 7.38 25.11 -9.37
C PHE A 119 7.09 23.70 -9.93
N ASN A 120 6.01 23.48 -10.69
CA ASN A 120 5.64 22.15 -11.24
C ASN A 120 5.41 21.09 -10.15
N ILE A 121 4.86 21.49 -8.99
CA ILE A 121 4.61 20.59 -7.86
C ILE A 121 3.61 19.49 -8.26
N LEU A 122 2.55 19.81 -9.02
CA LEU A 122 1.54 18.84 -9.46
C LEU A 122 2.13 17.78 -10.40
N LYS A 123 3.06 18.16 -11.30
CA LYS A 123 3.73 17.22 -12.23
C LYS A 123 4.78 16.32 -11.56
N LYS A 124 5.30 16.72 -10.38
CA LYS A 124 6.22 15.88 -9.59
C LYS A 124 5.50 14.90 -8.68
N ASN A 125 4.28 15.22 -8.24
CA ASN A 125 3.53 14.40 -7.29
C ASN A 125 3.06 13.07 -7.90
N GLU A 126 2.64 13.06 -9.18
CA GLU A 126 2.27 11.82 -9.90
C GLU A 126 3.45 10.83 -10.07
N LYS A 127 4.69 11.29 -9.92
CA LYS A 127 5.93 10.48 -10.00
C LYS A 127 6.56 10.21 -8.63
N ALA A 128 6.11 10.88 -7.58
CA ALA A 128 6.68 10.77 -6.24
C ALA A 128 6.16 9.54 -5.48
N PHE A 129 4.91 9.14 -5.74
CA PHE A 129 4.28 7.95 -5.18
C PHE A 129 3.18 7.40 -6.11
N SER A 130 2.91 6.09 -6.07
CA SER A 130 1.80 5.46 -6.79
C SER A 130 1.01 4.57 -5.85
N LEU A 131 -0.31 4.67 -5.88
CA LEU A 131 -1.22 3.79 -5.14
C LEU A 131 -1.58 2.50 -5.91
N ASN A 132 -1.08 2.36 -7.15
CA ASN A 132 -1.37 1.22 -8.04
C ASN A 132 -0.60 -0.05 -7.64
N ASN A 133 0.50 0.10 -6.90
CA ASN A 133 1.19 -1.03 -6.29
C ASN A 133 0.46 -1.42 -4.99
N ASP A 134 0.04 -2.67 -4.91
CA ASP A 134 -0.68 -3.25 -3.77
C ASP A 134 0.23 -3.47 -2.56
N LYS A 135 1.54 -3.65 -2.76
CA LYS A 135 2.49 -4.02 -1.70
C LYS A 135 3.31 -2.86 -1.17
N HIS A 136 3.50 -1.80 -1.95
CA HIS A 136 4.41 -0.72 -1.59
C HIS A 136 3.86 0.66 -1.95
N ILE A 137 4.08 1.63 -1.07
CA ILE A 137 4.03 3.05 -1.41
C ILE A 137 5.46 3.59 -1.34
N LEU A 138 5.89 4.22 -2.43
CA LEU A 138 7.19 4.88 -2.53
C LEU A 138 7.01 6.38 -2.27
N PHE A 139 8.02 7.03 -1.69
CA PHE A 139 8.15 8.47 -1.65
C PHE A 139 9.48 8.85 -2.31
N ARG A 140 9.44 9.55 -3.44
CA ARG A 140 10.62 9.97 -4.23
C ARG A 140 11.55 8.79 -4.58
N GLY A 141 10.96 7.63 -4.89
CA GLY A 141 11.67 6.40 -5.24
C GLY A 141 12.13 5.55 -4.04
N GLU A 142 12.02 6.06 -2.81
CA GLU A 142 12.34 5.31 -1.59
C GLU A 142 11.09 4.69 -0.98
N ARG A 143 11.22 3.49 -0.41
CA ARG A 143 10.06 2.75 0.12
C ARG A 143 9.56 3.34 1.44
N LEU A 144 8.45 4.06 1.41
CA LEU A 144 7.84 4.64 2.61
C LEU A 144 6.98 3.61 3.34
N ALA A 145 6.07 2.93 2.64
CA ALA A 145 5.15 1.98 3.25
C ALA A 145 5.20 0.60 2.56
N ARG A 146 5.03 -0.45 3.36
CA ARG A 146 4.88 -1.85 2.90
C ARG A 146 3.59 -2.43 3.43
N PHE A 147 2.85 -3.14 2.60
CA PHE A 147 1.60 -3.78 2.96
C PHE A 147 1.74 -5.29 2.77
N TYR A 148 1.54 -6.01 3.87
CA TYR A 148 1.43 -7.47 3.91
C TYR A 148 0.01 -7.80 4.37
N CYS A 149 -0.95 -7.37 3.56
CA CYS A 149 -2.38 -7.51 3.84
C CYS A 149 -3.02 -8.42 2.79
N GLU A 150 -3.99 -9.22 3.21
CA GLU A 150 -4.74 -10.07 2.29
C GLU A 150 -6.15 -10.32 2.81
N ALA A 151 -7.14 -10.18 1.94
CA ALA A 151 -8.51 -10.46 2.31
C ALA A 151 -8.72 -11.90 2.80
N GLY A 152 -9.59 -12.05 3.81
CA GLY A 152 -9.84 -13.31 4.49
C GLY A 152 -8.70 -13.77 5.41
N LEU A 153 -7.60 -13.03 5.55
CA LEU A 153 -6.53 -13.39 6.46
C LEU A 153 -7.04 -13.57 7.89
N THR A 154 -6.71 -14.72 8.50
CA THR A 154 -6.95 -15.00 9.92
C THR A 154 -5.69 -14.71 10.73
N SER A 155 -5.89 -14.36 12.00
CA SER A 155 -4.80 -14.22 12.96
C SER A 155 -4.25 -15.59 13.34
N ASP A 156 -5.16 -16.49 13.73
CA ASP A 156 -4.85 -17.84 14.18
C ASP A 156 -4.75 -18.85 13.02
N ASP A 157 -4.11 -20.00 13.31
CA ASP A 157 -3.99 -21.13 12.40
C ASP A 157 -5.13 -22.15 12.59
N TYR A 158 -6.13 -22.05 11.73
CA TYR A 158 -7.26 -22.97 11.70
C TYR A 158 -7.02 -24.22 10.85
N ALA A 159 -5.89 -24.37 10.15
CA ALA A 159 -5.65 -25.50 9.25
C ALA A 159 -5.54 -26.85 10.00
N SER A 160 -5.24 -26.80 11.30
CA SER A 160 -5.18 -27.97 12.17
C SER A 160 -6.49 -28.27 12.92
N GLN A 161 -7.52 -27.42 12.78
CA GLN A 161 -8.77 -27.51 13.52
C GLN A 161 -9.89 -28.04 12.61
N PHE A 162 -10.36 -29.25 12.89
CA PHE A 162 -11.45 -29.89 12.14
C PHE A 162 -12.79 -29.16 12.34
N THR A 163 -13.50 -28.87 11.25
CA THR A 163 -14.92 -28.47 11.29
C THR A 163 -15.79 -29.40 10.45
N ILE A 164 -17.00 -29.70 10.95
CA ILE A 164 -17.98 -30.52 10.23
C ILE A 164 -18.64 -29.80 9.05
N HIS A 165 -18.34 -28.50 8.86
CA HIS A 165 -18.91 -27.66 7.81
C HIS A 165 -17.95 -27.52 6.62
N PRO A 166 -18.24 -28.16 5.47
CA PRO A 166 -17.31 -28.20 4.34
C PRO A 166 -16.91 -26.83 3.76
N LYS A 167 -17.81 -25.83 3.80
CA LYS A 167 -17.51 -24.44 3.39
C LYS A 167 -16.38 -23.84 4.24
N TYR A 168 -16.47 -23.97 5.56
CA TYR A 168 -15.48 -23.40 6.47
C TYR A 168 -14.18 -24.19 6.47
N GLU A 169 -14.24 -25.53 6.36
CA GLU A 169 -13.04 -26.38 6.21
C GLU A 169 -12.21 -25.96 4.99
N PHE A 170 -12.87 -25.74 3.84
CA PHE A 170 -12.19 -25.27 2.63
C PHE A 170 -11.56 -23.89 2.82
N LEU A 171 -12.28 -22.93 3.40
CA LEU A 171 -11.77 -21.58 3.66
C LEU A 171 -10.54 -21.60 4.60
N ARG A 172 -10.58 -22.40 5.67
CA ARG A 172 -9.46 -22.57 6.63
C ARG A 172 -8.17 -23.08 5.97
N LEU A 173 -8.27 -23.81 4.86
CA LEU A 173 -7.11 -24.34 4.12
C LEU A 173 -6.50 -23.36 3.12
N ILE A 174 -7.29 -22.43 2.57
CA ILE A 174 -6.85 -21.56 1.46
C ILE A 174 -6.47 -20.14 1.89
N LEU A 175 -7.01 -19.67 3.02
CA LEU A 175 -6.79 -18.32 3.52
C LEU A 175 -5.38 -18.17 4.10
N SER A 176 -4.77 -17.01 3.84
CA SER A 176 -3.44 -16.69 4.38
C SER A 176 -3.51 -16.42 5.88
N ARG A 177 -2.44 -16.68 6.62
CA ARG A 177 -2.37 -16.41 8.06
C ARG A 177 -1.52 -15.17 8.35
N LEU A 178 -1.74 -14.54 9.50
CA LEU A 178 -0.89 -13.43 9.97
C LEU A 178 0.59 -13.85 10.05
N GLU A 179 0.86 -15.10 10.47
CA GLU A 179 2.21 -15.65 10.48
C GLU A 179 2.85 -15.66 9.08
N ASP A 180 2.09 -15.99 8.03
CA ASP A 180 2.63 -16.04 6.67
C ASP A 180 3.04 -14.64 6.20
N LYS A 181 2.29 -13.61 6.60
CA LYS A 181 2.63 -12.19 6.33
C LYS A 181 3.85 -11.73 7.12
N ARG A 182 3.99 -12.14 8.38
CA ARG A 182 5.21 -11.93 9.18
C ARG A 182 6.43 -12.59 8.52
N LYS A 183 6.30 -13.82 8.00
CA LYS A 183 7.37 -14.52 7.28
C LYS A 183 7.75 -13.77 5.99
N GLN A 184 6.77 -13.32 5.21
CA GLN A 184 7.02 -12.50 4.02
C GLN A 184 7.77 -11.20 4.34
N LEU A 185 7.39 -10.50 5.41
CA LEU A 185 8.13 -9.35 5.91
C LEU A 185 9.57 -9.71 6.26
N SER A 186 9.77 -10.81 6.99
CA SER A 186 11.11 -11.28 7.38
C SER A 186 12.00 -11.62 6.18
N ASP A 187 11.42 -12.23 5.15
CA ASP A 187 12.14 -12.60 3.92
C ASP A 187 12.49 -11.36 3.08
N GLU A 188 11.60 -10.38 3.00
CA GLU A 188 11.91 -9.10 2.38
C GLU A 188 12.97 -8.32 3.17
N ASP A 189 12.92 -8.34 4.50
CA ASP A 189 13.93 -7.69 5.33
C ASP A 189 15.32 -8.26 5.07
N LYS A 190 15.44 -9.59 4.94
CA LYS A 190 16.68 -10.26 4.53
C LYS A 190 17.09 -9.87 3.12
N LYS A 191 16.15 -9.93 2.16
CA LYS A 191 16.40 -9.62 0.74
C LYS A 191 16.92 -8.20 0.56
N TYR A 192 16.35 -7.23 1.28
CA TYR A 192 16.70 -5.82 1.18
C TYR A 192 17.72 -5.36 2.24
N LYS A 193 18.23 -6.28 3.08
CA LYS A 193 19.22 -6.01 4.13
C LYS A 193 18.80 -4.87 5.05
N ILE A 194 17.54 -4.91 5.50
CA ILE A 194 16.99 -3.88 6.41
C ILE A 194 17.79 -3.88 7.71
N THR A 195 18.33 -2.72 8.04
CA THR A 195 19.20 -2.53 9.20
C THR A 195 18.39 -2.47 10.50
N GLU A 196 19.03 -2.74 11.64
CA GLU A 196 18.40 -2.61 12.96
C GLU A 196 17.93 -1.17 13.23
N GLN A 197 18.67 -0.16 12.74
CA GLN A 197 18.22 1.22 12.82
C GLN A 197 16.93 1.44 12.03
N GLU A 198 16.86 0.96 10.78
CA GLU A 198 15.63 1.07 9.97
C GLU A 198 14.45 0.37 10.63
N LYS A 199 14.63 -0.82 11.24
CA LYS A 199 13.57 -1.50 11.99
C LYS A 199 13.13 -0.69 13.21
N SER A 200 14.07 -0.07 13.92
CA SER A 200 13.78 0.80 15.08
C SER A 200 13.10 2.11 14.71
N GLU A 201 13.18 2.56 13.45
CA GLU A 201 12.46 3.72 12.90
C GLU A 201 11.26 3.31 12.03
N THR A 202 10.91 2.03 12.00
CA THR A 202 9.72 1.52 11.32
C THR A 202 8.55 1.45 12.29
N LEU A 203 7.40 1.96 11.87
CA LEU A 203 6.11 1.73 12.53
C LEU A 203 5.44 0.50 11.93
N ILE A 204 5.23 -0.54 12.74
CA ILE A 204 4.38 -1.68 12.41
C ILE A 204 2.95 -1.34 12.84
N ILE A 205 2.00 -1.42 11.90
CA ILE A 205 0.57 -1.35 12.19
C ILE A 205 -0.03 -2.70 11.84
N GLU A 206 -0.77 -3.29 12.78
CA GLU A 206 -1.36 -4.62 12.59
C GLU A 206 -2.86 -4.59 12.89
N TRP A 207 -3.66 -4.93 11.87
CA TRP A 207 -5.12 -5.00 11.98
C TRP A 207 -5.65 -6.31 11.38
N SER A 208 -5.86 -7.28 12.26
CA SER A 208 -6.44 -8.59 11.95
C SER A 208 -7.30 -9.12 13.11
N GLY A 209 -8.00 -10.23 12.89
CA GLY A 209 -8.85 -10.89 13.88
C GLY A 209 -10.33 -10.93 13.51
N ALA A 210 -10.77 -10.11 12.56
CA ALA A 210 -12.18 -10.09 12.16
C ALA A 210 -12.58 -11.40 11.46
N ASN A 211 -11.72 -11.93 10.59
CA ASN A 211 -12.00 -13.17 9.85
C ASN A 211 -12.05 -14.41 10.75
N ASP A 212 -11.28 -14.41 11.84
CA ASP A 212 -11.31 -15.43 12.89
C ASP A 212 -12.73 -15.54 13.49
N LEU A 213 -13.48 -14.44 13.56
CA LEU A 213 -14.86 -14.41 14.08
C LEU A 213 -15.94 -14.50 12.98
N LEU A 214 -15.67 -14.02 11.77
CA LEU A 214 -16.69 -13.79 10.73
C LEU A 214 -16.65 -14.75 9.54
N THR A 215 -15.49 -15.29 9.21
CA THR A 215 -15.23 -15.86 7.88
C THR A 215 -15.01 -17.36 7.94
N VAL A 216 -14.24 -17.83 8.92
CA VAL A 216 -13.87 -19.26 9.05
C VAL A 216 -14.69 -20.02 10.10
N ASN A 217 -15.71 -19.36 10.66
CA ASN A 217 -16.61 -19.90 11.69
C ASN A 217 -18.07 -19.54 11.39
N ALA A 218 -19.00 -20.40 11.84
CA ALA A 218 -20.43 -20.21 11.60
C ALA A 218 -21.02 -19.04 12.41
N GLU A 219 -20.47 -18.82 13.61
CA GLU A 219 -20.83 -17.72 14.48
C GLU A 219 -19.59 -17.24 15.27
N PRO A 220 -19.55 -15.96 15.68
CA PRO A 220 -18.52 -15.47 16.58
C PRO A 220 -18.58 -16.17 17.93
N THR A 221 -17.42 -16.46 18.50
CA THR A 221 -17.29 -17.19 19.75
C THR A 221 -16.12 -16.59 20.56
N LEU A 222 -16.19 -16.69 21.88
CA LEU A 222 -15.13 -16.19 22.77
C LEU A 222 -13.82 -16.96 22.60
N ILE A 223 -13.89 -18.25 22.23
CA ILE A 223 -12.71 -19.10 22.05
C ILE A 223 -11.89 -18.62 20.85
N GLU A 224 -12.54 -18.35 19.72
CA GLU A 224 -11.87 -17.85 18.53
C GLU A 224 -11.40 -16.40 18.70
N ALA A 225 -12.10 -15.59 19.50
CA ALA A 225 -11.58 -14.29 19.92
C ALA A 225 -10.26 -14.43 20.71
N ASP A 226 -10.22 -15.34 21.69
CA ASP A 226 -9.02 -15.60 22.48
C ASP A 226 -7.87 -16.14 21.62
N ASN A 227 -8.14 -17.09 20.73
CA ASN A 227 -7.16 -17.66 19.81
C ASN A 227 -6.56 -16.60 18.88
N ALA A 228 -7.41 -15.77 18.28
CA ALA A 228 -6.97 -14.69 17.42
C ALA A 228 -6.08 -13.69 18.18
N VAL A 229 -6.48 -13.27 19.38
CA VAL A 229 -5.65 -12.39 20.23
C VAL A 229 -4.32 -13.06 20.57
N ASN A 230 -4.31 -14.34 20.97
CA ASN A 230 -3.08 -15.07 21.27
C ASN A 230 -2.11 -15.07 20.08
N ALA A 231 -2.61 -15.39 18.88
CA ALA A 231 -1.81 -15.43 17.66
C ALA A 231 -1.26 -14.05 17.26
N ARG A 232 -2.04 -12.98 17.46
CA ARG A 232 -1.58 -11.59 17.25
C ARG A 232 -0.44 -11.22 18.20
N ILE A 233 -0.54 -11.59 19.49
CA ILE A 233 0.51 -11.34 20.48
C ILE A 233 1.78 -12.13 20.17
N GLU A 234 1.67 -13.39 19.76
CA GLU A 234 2.83 -14.18 19.32
C GLU A 234 3.52 -13.54 18.11
N ASN A 235 2.73 -13.09 17.12
CA ASN A 235 3.28 -12.38 15.95
C ASN A 235 4.02 -11.10 16.32
N LEU A 236 3.45 -10.31 17.23
CA LEU A 236 4.09 -9.12 17.77
C LEU A 236 5.42 -9.44 18.47
N GLU A 237 5.45 -10.45 19.35
CA GLU A 237 6.66 -10.86 20.06
C GLU A 237 7.78 -11.28 19.10
N MET A 238 7.44 -12.01 18.05
CA MET A 238 8.40 -12.40 17.01
C MET A 238 8.97 -11.20 16.26
N LEU A 239 8.16 -10.17 15.97
CA LEU A 239 8.65 -8.92 15.37
C LEU A 239 9.54 -8.11 16.33
N ILE A 240 9.22 -8.10 17.62
CA ILE A 240 10.08 -7.46 18.65
C ILE A 240 11.44 -8.16 18.68
N GLN A 241 11.48 -9.50 18.66
CA GLN A 241 12.72 -10.28 18.60
C GLN A 241 13.53 -10.00 17.33
N GLN A 242 12.86 -9.63 16.22
CA GLN A 242 13.51 -9.26 14.97
C GLN A 242 14.09 -7.83 14.95
N GLY A 243 13.88 -7.03 15.99
CA GLY A 243 14.44 -5.67 16.09
C GLY A 243 13.44 -4.53 15.89
N TYR A 244 12.17 -4.82 15.61
CA TYR A 244 11.13 -3.80 15.53
C TYR A 244 10.76 -3.27 16.92
N ARG A 245 10.45 -1.96 17.00
CA ARG A 245 10.29 -1.27 18.30
C ARG A 245 9.04 -0.40 18.40
N ASN A 246 8.37 -0.10 17.28
CA ASN A 246 7.19 0.76 17.26
C ASN A 246 6.01 0.01 16.66
N PHE A 247 4.95 -0.12 17.45
CA PHE A 247 3.80 -0.94 17.13
C PHE A 247 2.51 -0.23 17.47
N VAL A 248 1.56 -0.34 16.55
CA VAL A 248 0.16 -0.02 16.76
C VAL A 248 -0.66 -1.24 16.39
N LEU A 249 -1.29 -1.85 17.38
CA LEU A 249 -2.30 -2.89 17.12
C LEU A 249 -3.65 -2.20 16.99
N VAL A 250 -4.46 -2.60 16.02
CA VAL A 250 -5.83 -2.08 15.89
C VAL A 250 -6.81 -3.11 16.44
N ASN A 251 -7.73 -2.67 17.30
CA ASN A 251 -8.77 -3.54 17.85
C ASN A 251 -9.96 -3.71 16.86
N LEU A 252 -10.96 -4.49 17.22
CA LEU A 252 -12.11 -4.75 16.35
C LEU A 252 -13.21 -3.69 16.50
N PRO A 253 -13.74 -3.17 15.38
CA PRO A 253 -15.06 -2.56 15.35
C PRO A 253 -16.12 -3.50 15.91
N ASP A 254 -17.20 -2.94 16.44
CA ASP A 254 -18.32 -3.73 16.94
C ASP A 254 -19.02 -4.41 15.77
N LEU A 255 -18.81 -5.73 15.65
CA LEU A 255 -19.31 -6.52 14.54
C LEU A 255 -20.84 -6.54 14.47
N SER A 256 -21.53 -6.30 15.59
CA SER A 256 -22.99 -6.23 15.63
C SER A 256 -23.54 -5.07 14.80
N LEU A 257 -22.76 -4.00 14.58
CA LEU A 257 -23.14 -2.83 13.80
C LEU A 257 -23.09 -3.05 12.29
N THR A 258 -22.45 -4.13 11.83
CA THR A 258 -22.39 -4.45 10.40
C THR A 258 -23.77 -4.82 9.84
N PRO A 259 -24.05 -4.52 8.57
CA PRO A 259 -25.32 -4.92 7.94
C PRO A 259 -25.61 -6.42 8.07
N ARG A 260 -24.59 -7.28 8.04
CA ARG A 260 -24.69 -8.74 8.24
C ARG A 260 -25.39 -9.09 9.56
N PHE A 261 -25.03 -8.44 10.67
CA PHE A 261 -25.65 -8.70 11.97
C PHE A 261 -26.92 -7.88 12.18
N GLN A 262 -27.01 -6.67 11.62
CA GLN A 262 -28.26 -5.90 11.65
C GLN A 262 -29.41 -6.63 10.93
N ALA A 263 -29.11 -7.48 9.94
CA ALA A 263 -30.08 -8.35 9.28
C ALA A 263 -30.45 -9.63 10.08
N LYS A 264 -29.78 -9.91 11.21
CA LYS A 264 -30.03 -11.07 12.07
C LYS A 264 -30.86 -10.71 13.30
N GLY A 265 -31.27 -11.71 14.08
CA GLY A 265 -32.00 -11.55 15.33
C GLY A 265 -31.16 -10.88 16.44
N LYS A 266 -31.84 -10.45 17.51
CA LYS A 266 -31.19 -9.78 18.66
C LYS A 266 -30.13 -10.65 19.32
N LYS A 267 -30.36 -11.96 19.42
CA LYS A 267 -29.41 -12.89 20.05
C LYS A 267 -28.08 -12.91 19.29
N GLU A 268 -28.13 -12.95 17.97
CA GLU A 268 -26.93 -12.95 17.12
C GLU A 268 -26.21 -11.60 17.16
N GLN A 269 -26.95 -10.49 17.21
CA GLN A 269 -26.38 -9.15 17.40
C GLN A 269 -25.67 -9.02 18.76
N GLU A 270 -26.32 -9.44 19.85
CA GLU A 270 -25.76 -9.43 21.20
C GLU A 270 -24.52 -10.33 21.30
N ASN A 271 -24.54 -11.51 20.65
CA ASN A 271 -23.37 -12.39 20.60
C ASN A 271 -22.19 -11.76 19.84
N ALA A 272 -22.44 -11.11 18.70
CA ALA A 272 -21.41 -10.43 17.93
C ALA A 272 -20.79 -9.25 18.69
N ALA A 273 -21.62 -8.43 19.35
CA ALA A 273 -21.15 -7.35 20.21
C ALA A 273 -20.28 -7.90 21.36
N LYS A 274 -20.78 -8.92 22.06
CA LYS A 274 -20.07 -9.57 23.16
C LYS A 274 -18.71 -10.13 22.73
N CYS A 275 -18.63 -10.80 21.58
CA CYS A 275 -17.36 -11.35 21.10
C CYS A 275 -16.39 -10.24 20.65
N SER A 276 -16.90 -9.15 20.08
CA SER A 276 -16.09 -7.97 19.70
C SER A 276 -15.50 -7.29 20.94
N ASP A 277 -16.33 -7.05 21.96
CA ASP A 277 -15.90 -6.43 23.22
C ASP A 277 -14.90 -7.34 23.95
N HIS A 278 -15.17 -8.65 24.04
CA HIS A 278 -14.24 -9.62 24.64
C HIS A 278 -12.89 -9.66 23.91
N PHE A 279 -12.89 -9.68 22.58
CA PHE A 279 -11.66 -9.60 21.79
C PHE A 279 -10.85 -8.35 22.15
N ASN A 280 -11.51 -7.18 22.20
CA ASN A 280 -10.87 -5.90 22.49
C ASN A 280 -10.31 -5.84 23.91
N ASP A 281 -11.05 -6.35 24.89
CA ASP A 281 -10.63 -6.44 26.29
C ASP A 281 -9.40 -7.36 26.44
N GLN A 282 -9.43 -8.54 25.82
CA GLN A 282 -8.30 -9.46 25.86
C GLN A 282 -7.07 -8.89 25.17
N LEU A 283 -7.22 -8.22 24.02
CA LEU A 283 -6.12 -7.56 23.35
C LEU A 283 -5.48 -6.50 24.25
N ALA A 284 -6.29 -5.66 24.92
CA ALA A 284 -5.81 -4.66 25.87
C ALA A 284 -5.06 -5.28 27.06
N VAL A 285 -5.60 -6.35 27.65
CA VAL A 285 -4.94 -7.07 28.75
C VAL A 285 -3.58 -7.61 28.31
N ARG A 286 -3.49 -8.30 27.16
CA ARG A 286 -2.24 -8.90 26.70
C ARG A 286 -1.21 -7.87 26.26
N VAL A 287 -1.64 -6.77 25.63
CA VAL A 287 -0.74 -5.67 25.28
C VAL A 287 -0.15 -5.03 26.54
N ASN A 288 -0.95 -4.77 27.57
CA ASN A 288 -0.44 -4.22 28.83
C ASN A 288 0.56 -5.16 29.52
N GLN A 289 0.28 -6.48 29.52
CA GLN A 289 1.23 -7.49 30.02
C GLN A 289 2.54 -7.46 29.23
N LEU A 290 2.47 -7.28 27.91
CA LEU A 290 3.65 -7.21 27.05
C LEU A 290 4.48 -5.96 27.31
N ILE A 291 3.83 -4.80 27.48
CA ILE A 291 4.49 -3.54 27.84
C ILE A 291 5.27 -3.70 29.14
N GLU A 292 4.65 -4.22 30.20
CA GLU A 292 5.33 -4.44 31.49
C GLU A 292 6.47 -5.46 31.36
N LYS A 293 6.27 -6.56 30.62
CA LYS A 293 7.33 -7.55 30.34
C LYS A 293 8.57 -6.91 29.71
N TYR A 294 8.41 -6.13 28.64
CA TYR A 294 9.57 -5.54 27.95
C TYR A 294 10.19 -4.36 28.70
N LYS A 295 9.40 -3.66 29.52
CA LYS A 295 9.89 -2.66 30.48
C LYS A 295 10.78 -3.30 31.55
N ASP A 296 10.38 -4.43 32.13
CA ASP A 296 11.20 -5.19 33.10
C ASP A 296 12.50 -5.71 32.47
N LEU A 297 12.47 -6.06 31.19
CA LEU A 297 13.65 -6.46 30.41
C LEU A 297 14.54 -5.28 29.98
N ASN A 298 14.14 -4.04 30.27
CA ASN A 298 14.81 -2.81 29.83
C ASN A 298 15.04 -2.76 28.30
N ILE A 299 14.08 -3.30 27.53
CA ILE A 299 14.07 -3.25 26.07
C ILE A 299 13.12 -2.12 25.65
N PRO A 300 13.59 -1.09 24.92
CA PRO A 300 12.72 -0.02 24.45
C PRO A 300 11.58 -0.60 23.59
N LEU A 301 10.33 -0.27 23.91
CA LEU A 301 9.18 -0.70 23.15
C LEU A 301 8.13 0.40 23.19
N ASN A 302 7.76 0.91 22.01
CA ASN A 302 6.57 1.72 21.87
C ASN A 302 5.46 0.84 21.29
N LEU A 303 4.48 0.52 22.12
CA LEU A 303 3.36 -0.35 21.78
C LEU A 303 2.08 0.31 22.28
N SER A 304 1.10 0.44 21.40
CA SER A 304 -0.22 0.97 21.73
C SER A 304 -1.31 0.25 20.96
N ILE A 305 -2.55 0.43 21.41
CA ILE A 305 -3.74 0.00 20.69
C ILE A 305 -4.43 1.22 20.10
N PHE A 306 -4.72 1.19 18.81
CA PHE A 306 -5.72 2.07 18.22
C PHE A 306 -7.10 1.46 18.45
N ASP A 307 -7.94 2.16 19.20
CA ASP A 307 -9.32 1.76 19.43
C ASP A 307 -10.16 2.14 18.21
N ALA A 308 -10.25 1.26 17.21
CA ALA A 308 -11.12 1.44 16.05
C ALA A 308 -12.61 1.28 16.41
N ASN A 309 -12.94 0.61 17.51
CA ASN A 309 -14.32 0.44 17.97
C ASN A 309 -15.01 1.78 18.25
N SER A 310 -14.32 2.68 18.95
CA SER A 310 -14.84 4.00 19.31
C SER A 310 -15.16 4.90 18.10
N PRO A 311 -14.25 5.12 17.13
CA PRO A 311 -14.52 5.75 15.83
C PRO A 311 -15.74 5.18 15.12
N PHE A 312 -15.85 3.85 15.02
CA PHE A 312 -16.98 3.20 14.38
C PHE A 312 -18.29 3.51 15.09
N LYS A 313 -18.35 3.34 16.42
CA LYS A 313 -19.52 3.67 17.22
C LYS A 313 -19.87 5.16 17.10
N LYS A 314 -18.87 6.05 17.06
CA LYS A 314 -19.07 7.50 16.91
C LYS A 314 -19.71 7.83 15.56
N MET A 315 -19.12 7.35 14.46
CA MET A 315 -19.68 7.52 13.11
C MET A 315 -21.08 6.93 12.99
N TYR A 316 -21.32 5.77 13.60
CA TYR A 316 -22.62 5.11 13.53
C TYR A 316 -23.71 5.86 14.32
N THR A 317 -23.35 6.47 15.45
CA THR A 317 -24.31 7.19 16.32
C THR A 317 -24.52 8.65 15.92
N HIS A 318 -23.49 9.32 15.40
CA HIS A 318 -23.50 10.71 14.97
C HIS A 318 -23.44 10.82 13.44
N TYR A 319 -24.13 9.93 12.74
CA TYR A 319 -23.99 9.67 11.31
C TYR A 319 -24.07 10.93 10.41
N GLU A 320 -24.92 11.90 10.77
CA GLU A 320 -25.08 13.16 10.02
C GLU A 320 -23.80 14.02 10.02
N GLU A 321 -23.05 14.04 11.13
CA GLU A 321 -21.79 14.78 11.26
C GLU A 321 -20.69 14.21 10.35
N TYR A 322 -20.80 12.93 9.99
CA TYR A 322 -19.82 12.22 9.18
C TYR A 322 -20.27 12.05 7.72
N GLY A 323 -21.40 12.65 7.33
CA GLY A 323 -21.92 12.62 5.96
C GLY A 323 -22.64 11.32 5.58
N PHE A 324 -23.09 10.53 6.56
CA PHE A 324 -23.86 9.31 6.33
C PHE A 324 -25.37 9.57 6.41
N ASP A 325 -26.14 8.79 5.66
CA ASP A 325 -27.61 8.85 5.69
C ASP A 325 -28.17 7.81 6.66
N LYS A 326 -29.12 8.22 7.50
CA LYS A 326 -29.77 7.34 8.48
C LYS A 326 -30.33 6.05 7.88
N ASP A 327 -30.97 6.17 6.72
CA ASP A 327 -31.66 5.06 6.06
C ASP A 327 -30.69 4.10 5.35
N LYS A 328 -29.46 4.55 5.10
CA LYS A 328 -28.40 3.76 4.45
C LYS A 328 -27.44 3.15 5.45
N LEU A 329 -27.40 3.64 6.69
CA LEU A 329 -26.44 3.27 7.73
C LEU A 329 -26.31 1.75 7.98
N LYS A 330 -27.42 1.02 7.89
CA LYS A 330 -27.50 -0.42 8.18
C LYS A 330 -27.59 -1.29 6.92
N SER A 331 -27.44 -0.68 5.75
CA SER A 331 -27.69 -1.32 4.48
C SER A 331 -26.39 -1.39 3.68
N PRO A 332 -26.08 -2.53 3.05
CA PRO A 332 -24.90 -2.64 2.19
C PRO A 332 -25.15 -1.90 0.86
N TYR A 333 -24.22 -1.02 0.46
CA TYR A 333 -24.35 -0.27 -0.79
C TYR A 333 -24.48 -1.17 -2.02
N ILE A 334 -23.71 -2.28 -2.11
CA ILE A 334 -23.76 -3.18 -3.27
C ILE A 334 -25.14 -3.83 -3.52
N ASN A 335 -26.02 -3.86 -2.52
CA ASN A 335 -27.38 -4.41 -2.69
C ASN A 335 -28.41 -3.32 -3.03
N SER A 336 -28.02 -2.05 -3.08
CA SER A 336 -28.92 -0.92 -3.33
C SER A 336 -29.34 -0.81 -4.80
N ALA A 337 -30.47 -0.11 -5.02
CA ALA A 337 -30.86 0.30 -6.37
C ALA A 337 -29.87 1.32 -6.96
N GLU A 338 -29.29 2.17 -6.11
CA GLU A 338 -28.29 3.18 -6.45
C GLU A 338 -27.04 2.54 -7.07
N PHE A 339 -26.53 1.46 -6.47
CA PHE A 339 -25.40 0.70 -7.02
C PHE A 339 -25.71 0.15 -8.42
N LYS A 340 -26.88 -0.47 -8.62
CA LYS A 340 -27.31 -0.99 -9.93
C LYS A 340 -27.43 0.10 -10.99
N GLN A 341 -27.77 1.32 -10.58
CA GLN A 341 -27.81 2.48 -11.47
C GLN A 341 -26.40 3.01 -11.77
N ASN A 342 -25.56 3.13 -10.74
CA ASN A 342 -24.18 3.61 -10.85
C ASN A 342 -23.33 2.69 -11.75
N GLN A 343 -23.57 1.38 -11.69
CA GLN A 343 -22.94 0.42 -12.60
C GLN A 343 -23.25 0.68 -14.09
N LYS A 344 -24.35 1.37 -14.41
CA LYS A 344 -24.72 1.72 -15.80
C LYS A 344 -24.16 3.07 -16.25
N ASN A 345 -23.52 3.82 -15.35
CA ASN A 345 -22.97 5.12 -15.67
C ASN A 345 -21.64 4.97 -16.46
N PRO A 346 -21.57 5.43 -17.72
CA PRO A 346 -20.38 5.26 -18.56
C PRO A 346 -19.17 6.06 -18.06
N GLU A 347 -19.38 7.18 -17.37
CA GLU A 347 -18.30 7.96 -16.77
C GLU A 347 -17.66 7.20 -15.61
N TYR A 348 -18.48 6.60 -14.75
CA TYR A 348 -18.01 5.83 -13.60
C TYR A 348 -17.27 4.57 -14.03
N GLN A 349 -17.77 3.87 -15.06
CA GLN A 349 -17.07 2.74 -15.67
C GLN A 349 -15.71 3.16 -16.24
N LYS A 350 -15.65 4.28 -16.98
CA LYS A 350 -14.39 4.79 -17.56
C LYS A 350 -13.37 5.18 -16.50
N GLN A 351 -13.82 5.74 -15.38
CA GLN A 351 -12.95 6.19 -14.29
C GLN A 351 -12.64 5.09 -13.27
N HIS A 352 -13.29 3.92 -13.39
CA HIS A 352 -13.24 2.82 -12.42
C HIS A 352 -13.56 3.30 -10.99
N ILE A 353 -14.67 4.02 -10.84
CA ILE A 353 -15.17 4.52 -9.55
C ILE A 353 -16.58 4.00 -9.26
N SER A 354 -16.93 3.92 -7.97
CA SER A 354 -18.28 3.56 -7.52
C SER A 354 -18.67 4.45 -6.34
N PRO A 355 -19.22 5.66 -6.57
CA PRO A 355 -19.62 6.55 -5.48
C PRO A 355 -20.72 5.91 -4.62
N ALA A 356 -20.53 5.86 -3.31
CA ALA A 356 -21.45 5.21 -2.35
C ALA A 356 -22.00 6.24 -1.37
N ASP A 357 -22.47 7.37 -1.89
CA ASP A 357 -22.83 8.56 -1.12
C ASP A 357 -23.83 8.23 -0.01
N GLY A 358 -23.49 8.62 1.22
CA GLY A 358 -24.31 8.41 2.42
C GLY A 358 -24.25 6.99 3.00
N TYR A 359 -23.54 6.04 2.39
CA TYR A 359 -23.38 4.68 2.93
C TYR A 359 -22.16 4.56 3.84
N MET A 360 -22.35 3.97 5.01
CA MET A 360 -21.24 3.61 5.91
C MET A 360 -20.57 2.27 5.52
N PHE A 361 -21.31 1.38 4.83
CA PHE A 361 -20.86 0.04 4.46
C PHE A 361 -20.95 -0.19 2.95
N TRP A 362 -19.86 -0.74 2.39
CA TRP A 362 -19.78 -1.18 0.99
C TRP A 362 -20.62 -2.43 0.78
N ASP A 363 -20.33 -3.48 1.55
CA ASP A 363 -21.05 -4.74 1.55
C ASP A 363 -21.57 -5.07 2.96
N ASP A 364 -21.89 -6.34 3.22
CA ASP A 364 -22.52 -6.72 4.47
C ASP A 364 -21.61 -6.62 5.70
N ILE A 365 -20.29 -6.46 5.52
CA ILE A 365 -19.30 -6.35 6.60
C ILE A 365 -18.25 -5.27 6.38
N HIS A 366 -17.92 -4.93 5.13
CA HIS A 366 -16.82 -4.04 4.82
C HIS A 366 -17.26 -2.57 4.80
N PRO A 367 -16.45 -1.65 5.34
CA PRO A 367 -16.75 -0.23 5.34
C PRO A 367 -16.71 0.38 3.94
N SER A 368 -17.49 1.44 3.73
CA SER A 368 -17.32 2.31 2.57
C SER A 368 -15.99 3.07 2.63
N MET A 369 -15.59 3.63 1.50
CA MET A 369 -14.41 4.47 1.36
C MET A 369 -14.49 5.69 2.27
N ASP A 370 -15.69 6.25 2.47
CA ASP A 370 -15.90 7.40 3.36
C ASP A 370 -15.65 7.01 4.82
N THR A 371 -16.14 5.85 5.26
CA THR A 371 -15.80 5.29 6.57
C THR A 371 -14.30 5.05 6.73
N HIS A 372 -13.65 4.46 5.71
CA HIS A 372 -12.18 4.29 5.69
C HIS A 372 -11.44 5.62 5.79
N SER A 373 -11.95 6.66 5.15
CA SER A 373 -11.33 7.99 5.14
C SER A 373 -11.39 8.64 6.53
N TRP A 374 -12.53 8.55 7.23
CA TRP A 374 -12.68 9.01 8.60
C TRP A 374 -11.80 8.23 9.58
N LEU A 375 -11.70 6.91 9.42
CA LEU A 375 -10.78 6.10 10.22
C LEU A 375 -9.32 6.55 10.04
N ALA A 376 -8.91 6.87 8.81
CA ALA A 376 -7.57 7.38 8.54
C ALA A 376 -7.33 8.76 9.18
N VAL A 377 -8.33 9.65 9.16
CA VAL A 377 -8.26 10.96 9.83
C VAL A 377 -8.05 10.77 11.33
N MET A 378 -8.90 9.99 11.99
CA MET A 378 -8.83 9.76 13.43
C MET A 378 -7.53 9.05 13.84
N PHE A 379 -7.08 8.06 13.06
CA PHE A 379 -5.79 7.40 13.28
C PHE A 379 -4.64 8.41 13.18
N LYS A 380 -4.63 9.26 12.15
CA LYS A 380 -3.59 10.28 11.96
C LYS A 380 -3.56 11.26 13.13
N GLU A 381 -4.72 11.74 13.57
CA GLU A 381 -4.83 12.69 14.68
C GLU A 381 -4.26 12.13 15.99
N ASP A 382 -4.49 10.86 16.29
CA ASP A 382 -3.96 10.23 17.50
C ASP A 382 -2.46 10.00 17.42
N TYR A 383 -1.97 9.52 16.28
CA TYR A 383 -0.59 9.11 16.16
C TYR A 383 0.38 10.23 15.76
N ASN A 384 -0.09 11.35 15.23
CA ASN A 384 0.73 12.55 15.06
C ASN A 384 1.13 13.20 16.40
N LYS A 385 0.44 12.88 17.50
CA LYS A 385 0.81 13.32 18.86
C LYS A 385 1.96 12.50 19.44
N VAL A 386 2.19 11.29 18.92
CA VAL A 386 3.15 10.30 19.43
C VAL A 386 4.39 10.24 18.52
N PHE A 387 4.16 10.24 17.21
CA PHE A 387 5.18 10.01 16.20
C PHE A 387 5.46 11.27 15.40
N LYS A 388 6.75 11.46 15.12
CA LYS A 388 7.22 12.38 14.11
C LYS A 388 7.58 11.58 12.86
N PHE A 389 6.68 11.57 11.89
CA PHE A 389 6.96 10.99 10.58
C PHE A 389 8.01 11.84 9.86
N ILE A 390 9.00 11.17 9.28
CA ILE A 390 10.06 11.80 8.49
C ILE A 390 10.19 11.08 7.16
N PRO A 391 10.59 11.78 6.08
CA PRO A 391 10.90 11.12 4.82
C PRO A 391 11.99 10.06 5.03
N PRO A 392 11.89 8.87 4.39
CA PRO A 392 13.00 7.94 4.37
C PRO A 392 14.21 8.63 3.75
N GLU A 393 15.38 8.51 4.40
CA GLU A 393 16.59 9.05 3.81
C GLU A 393 16.84 8.35 2.47
N PRO A 394 17.09 9.11 1.38
CA PRO A 394 17.56 8.48 0.16
C PRO A 394 18.82 7.71 0.54
N VAL A 395 18.90 6.44 0.14
CA VAL A 395 20.09 5.63 0.42
C VAL A 395 21.26 6.36 -0.22
N LYS A 396 22.00 7.14 0.59
CA LYS A 396 23.32 7.63 0.23
C LYS A 396 24.13 6.36 0.08
N ARG A 397 24.16 5.80 -1.13
CA ARG A 397 25.18 4.81 -1.49
C ARG A 397 26.48 5.45 -1.03
N ARG A 398 27.16 4.83 -0.06
CA ARG A 398 28.59 5.04 0.17
C ARG A 398 29.26 4.77 -1.18
N CYS A 399 29.36 5.81 -1.98
CA CYS A 399 29.92 5.80 -3.30
C CYS A 399 31.13 6.72 -3.22
N SER A 400 32.19 6.20 -2.61
CA SER A 400 33.54 6.60 -2.95
C SER A 400 34.47 5.48 -2.48
N LYS A 401 35.14 4.84 -3.43
CA LYS A 401 36.14 3.76 -3.29
C LYS A 401 35.65 2.33 -3.11
N GLU A 402 34.99 1.94 -2.03
CA GLU A 402 34.70 0.50 -1.81
C GLU A 402 33.68 -0.06 -2.82
N ALA A 403 32.68 0.74 -3.20
CA ALA A 403 31.74 0.37 -4.25
C ALA A 403 32.41 0.36 -5.64
N GLU A 404 33.42 1.19 -5.91
CA GLU A 404 34.16 1.19 -7.19
C GLU A 404 35.12 -0.01 -7.29
N ASP A 405 35.72 -0.42 -6.16
CA ASP A 405 36.59 -1.59 -6.10
C ASP A 405 35.79 -2.91 -6.08
N MET A 406 34.60 -2.94 -5.47
CA MET A 406 33.64 -4.05 -5.62
C MET A 406 32.95 -4.07 -6.99
N PHE A 407 32.67 -2.92 -7.63
CA PHE A 407 32.06 -2.90 -8.98
C PHE A 407 33.02 -3.42 -10.05
N ARG A 408 34.34 -3.24 -9.88
CA ARG A 408 35.32 -3.92 -10.74
C ARG A 408 35.25 -5.45 -10.62
N HIS A 409 34.78 -5.98 -9.49
CA HIS A 409 34.59 -7.41 -9.27
C HIS A 409 33.18 -7.94 -9.57
N CYS A 410 32.17 -7.07 -9.77
CA CYS A 410 30.78 -7.47 -9.99
C CYS A 410 30.28 -7.29 -11.43
N ILE A 411 31.18 -7.17 -12.40
CA ILE A 411 30.85 -7.26 -13.83
C ILE A 411 30.53 -8.72 -14.26
N SER A 412 30.75 -9.72 -13.39
CA SER A 412 30.67 -11.13 -13.79
C SER A 412 29.41 -11.91 -13.36
N ALA A 413 28.40 -11.33 -12.69
CA ALA A 413 27.37 -12.16 -12.03
C ALA A 413 25.88 -11.74 -12.14
N SER A 414 25.42 -10.97 -13.14
CA SER A 414 23.96 -10.68 -13.28
C SER A 414 23.33 -10.99 -14.65
N TYR A 415 24.04 -11.70 -15.51
CA TYR A 415 23.55 -12.09 -16.84
C TYR A 415 23.95 -13.51 -17.23
N THR A 416 24.32 -14.36 -16.26
CA THR A 416 24.92 -15.69 -16.49
C THR A 416 24.10 -16.65 -17.36
N HIS A 417 22.84 -16.31 -17.68
CA HIS A 417 21.94 -17.09 -18.52
C HIS A 417 21.35 -16.31 -19.71
N LEU A 418 21.75 -15.05 -19.94
CA LEU A 418 21.28 -14.26 -21.09
C LEU A 418 22.31 -14.28 -22.23
N PRO A 419 21.85 -14.33 -23.49
CA PRO A 419 22.72 -14.20 -24.65
C PRO A 419 23.53 -12.90 -24.65
N ASP A 420 24.80 -12.96 -25.04
CA ASP A 420 25.76 -11.85 -24.97
C ASP A 420 25.31 -10.59 -25.73
N ASP A 421 24.62 -10.77 -26.86
CA ASP A 421 24.06 -9.69 -27.67
C ASP A 421 22.90 -8.98 -26.94
N VAL A 422 22.00 -9.73 -26.29
CA VAL A 422 20.93 -9.18 -25.45
C VAL A 422 21.52 -8.38 -24.29
N VAL A 423 22.53 -8.92 -23.61
CA VAL A 423 23.23 -8.24 -22.50
C VAL A 423 23.87 -6.93 -22.97
N LYS A 424 24.54 -6.96 -24.11
CA LYS A 424 25.18 -5.78 -24.71
C LYS A 424 24.17 -4.68 -25.03
N ILE A 425 23.00 -5.04 -25.58
CA ILE A 425 21.95 -4.08 -25.88
C ILE A 425 21.35 -3.49 -24.59
N ILE A 426 21.06 -4.32 -23.58
CA ILE A 426 20.56 -3.83 -22.28
C ILE A 426 21.54 -2.86 -21.62
N ASN A 427 22.85 -3.15 -21.68
CA ASN A 427 23.88 -2.26 -21.16
C ASN A 427 23.97 -0.94 -21.94
N THR A 428 23.71 -0.98 -23.26
CA THR A 428 23.65 0.22 -24.10
C THR A 428 22.49 1.11 -23.68
N ILE A 429 21.28 0.53 -23.53
CA ILE A 429 20.09 1.26 -23.04
C ILE A 429 20.36 1.87 -21.66
N TYR A 430 21.03 1.12 -20.78
CA TYR A 430 21.37 1.61 -19.45
C TYR A 430 22.36 2.79 -19.46
N SER A 431 23.36 2.73 -20.36
CA SER A 431 24.31 3.83 -20.56
C SER A 431 23.61 5.09 -21.05
N ASP A 432 22.73 4.96 -22.04
CA ASP A 432 21.92 6.06 -22.56
C ASP A 432 21.03 6.66 -21.46
N ALA A 433 20.40 5.80 -20.67
CA ALA A 433 19.57 6.21 -19.54
C ALA A 433 20.35 7.02 -18.49
N LYS A 434 21.61 6.65 -18.22
CA LYS A 434 22.51 7.37 -17.31
C LYS A 434 22.89 8.74 -17.89
N ASN A 435 23.25 8.80 -19.16
CA ASN A 435 23.61 10.04 -19.85
C ASN A 435 22.43 11.02 -19.90
N LEU A 436 21.24 10.52 -20.19
CA LEU A 436 20.00 11.30 -20.18
C LEU A 436 19.65 11.83 -18.79
N GLY A 437 19.87 11.03 -17.75
CA GLY A 437 19.68 11.43 -16.35
C GLY A 437 20.62 12.55 -15.87
N GLN A 438 21.75 12.78 -16.54
CA GLN A 438 22.70 13.87 -16.25
C GLN A 438 22.39 15.15 -17.03
N SER A 439 21.37 15.15 -17.90
CA SER A 439 20.99 16.32 -18.68
C SER A 439 20.38 17.42 -17.82
N TRP A 440 20.65 18.68 -18.16
CA TRP A 440 19.97 19.83 -17.57
C TRP A 440 18.50 19.95 -18.04
N CYS A 441 18.15 19.32 -19.16
CA CYS A 441 16.81 19.31 -19.73
C CYS A 441 15.88 18.35 -18.94
N PRO A 442 14.78 18.85 -18.34
CA PRO A 442 13.84 18.02 -17.59
C PRO A 442 13.29 16.85 -18.40
N GLN A 443 12.91 17.08 -19.66
CA GLN A 443 12.35 16.07 -20.56
C GLN A 443 13.33 14.93 -20.83
N ARG A 444 14.63 15.24 -20.97
CA ARG A 444 15.68 14.23 -21.15
C ARG A 444 15.93 13.43 -19.88
N ARG A 445 15.85 14.06 -18.71
CA ARG A 445 15.94 13.33 -17.44
C ARG A 445 14.78 12.35 -17.25
N GLU A 446 13.57 12.75 -17.64
CA GLU A 446 12.39 11.87 -17.61
C GLU A 446 12.54 10.66 -18.55
N GLU A 447 13.07 10.86 -19.76
CA GLU A 447 13.42 9.76 -20.68
C GLU A 447 14.47 8.83 -20.06
N GLY A 448 15.47 9.41 -19.38
CA GLY A 448 16.49 8.64 -18.66
C GLY A 448 15.94 7.81 -17.50
N ASP A 449 15.01 8.34 -16.73
CA ASP A 449 14.42 7.63 -15.59
C ASP A 449 13.47 6.52 -16.04
N LEU A 450 12.68 6.75 -17.10
CA LEU A 450 11.86 5.73 -17.75
C LEU A 450 12.72 4.54 -18.23
N LEU A 451 13.85 4.81 -18.88
CA LEU A 451 14.75 3.76 -19.36
C LEU A 451 15.48 3.02 -18.23
N LYS A 452 15.81 3.71 -17.11
CA LYS A 452 16.37 3.03 -15.92
C LYS A 452 15.36 2.08 -15.31
N GLN A 453 14.09 2.47 -15.22
CA GLN A 453 13.02 1.60 -14.74
C GLN A 453 12.84 0.40 -15.67
N PHE A 454 12.78 0.62 -16.97
CA PHE A 454 12.68 -0.45 -17.96
C PHE A 454 13.85 -1.45 -17.85
N VAL A 455 15.10 -0.97 -17.75
CA VAL A 455 16.28 -1.84 -17.54
C VAL A 455 16.23 -2.56 -16.20
N PHE A 456 15.71 -1.93 -15.14
CA PHE A 456 15.55 -2.58 -13.84
C PHE A 456 14.54 -3.73 -13.92
N GLU A 457 13.38 -3.50 -14.54
CA GLU A 457 12.35 -4.53 -14.72
C GLU A 457 12.88 -5.71 -15.55
N LEU A 458 13.68 -5.44 -16.58
CA LEU A 458 14.38 -6.48 -17.37
C LEU A 458 15.34 -7.31 -16.50
N LYS A 459 16.10 -6.67 -15.61
CA LYS A 459 17.00 -7.35 -14.67
C LYS A 459 16.26 -8.20 -13.65
N CYS A 460 15.08 -7.78 -13.21
CA CYS A 460 14.25 -8.55 -12.27
C CYS A 460 13.78 -9.90 -12.85
N GLN A 461 13.76 -10.08 -14.17
CA GLN A 461 13.37 -11.33 -14.80
C GLN A 461 14.43 -12.44 -14.70
N SER A 462 15.61 -12.14 -14.11
CA SER A 462 16.65 -13.14 -13.81
C SER A 462 17.08 -13.99 -15.02
N GLY A 463 17.02 -13.41 -16.22
CA GLY A 463 17.39 -14.04 -17.48
C GLY A 463 16.31 -14.88 -18.16
N ASN A 464 15.07 -14.87 -17.68
CA ASN A 464 13.95 -15.49 -18.37
C ASN A 464 13.57 -14.71 -19.65
N LEU A 465 13.93 -15.24 -20.83
CA LEU A 465 13.69 -14.60 -22.13
C LEU A 465 12.19 -14.40 -22.45
N HIS A 466 11.30 -15.29 -21.99
CA HIS A 466 9.85 -15.16 -22.22
C HIS A 466 9.25 -13.99 -21.43
N GLU A 467 9.65 -13.84 -20.17
CA GLU A 467 9.22 -12.71 -19.33
C GLU A 467 9.82 -11.39 -19.82
N ILE A 468 11.08 -11.42 -20.29
CA ILE A 468 11.73 -10.27 -20.92
C ILE A 468 10.98 -9.83 -22.18
N ASP A 469 10.60 -10.77 -23.06
CA ASP A 469 9.80 -10.48 -24.25
C ASP A 469 8.43 -9.88 -23.90
N ALA A 470 7.71 -10.47 -22.93
CA ALA A 470 6.43 -9.95 -22.46
C ALA A 470 6.55 -8.51 -21.93
N LEU A 471 7.64 -8.21 -21.22
CA LEU A 471 7.93 -6.89 -20.67
C LEU A 471 8.29 -5.88 -21.77
N ILE A 472 9.09 -6.26 -22.77
CA ILE A 472 9.38 -5.42 -23.94
C ILE A 472 8.08 -5.11 -24.72
N LYS A 473 7.22 -6.11 -24.92
CA LYS A 473 5.91 -5.95 -25.58
C LYS A 473 4.98 -5.04 -24.78
N LYS A 474 4.96 -5.17 -23.46
CA LYS A 474 4.19 -4.27 -22.57
C LYS A 474 4.70 -2.84 -22.66
N PHE A 475 6.02 -2.65 -22.57
CA PHE A 475 6.66 -1.34 -22.64
C PHE A 475 6.40 -0.63 -23.97
N THR A 476 6.47 -1.37 -25.08
CA THR A 476 6.29 -0.82 -26.44
C THR A 476 4.83 -0.61 -26.85
N LYS A 477 3.87 -1.26 -26.19
CA LYS A 477 2.43 -1.02 -26.39
C LYS A 477 1.90 0.18 -25.58
N ASP A 478 2.63 0.62 -24.56
CA ASP A 478 2.27 1.78 -23.77
C ASP A 478 2.45 3.08 -24.59
N THR A 479 1.36 3.81 -24.78
CA THR A 479 1.32 4.99 -25.65
C THR A 479 2.11 6.16 -25.07
N GLU A 480 2.15 6.31 -23.74
CA GLU A 480 2.89 7.41 -23.10
C GLU A 480 4.39 7.11 -23.05
N ASN A 481 4.78 5.86 -22.80
CA ASN A 481 6.18 5.45 -22.90
C ASN A 481 6.71 5.70 -24.32
N MET A 482 5.99 5.24 -25.34
CA MET A 482 6.44 5.40 -26.73
C MET A 482 6.42 6.85 -27.20
N LYS A 483 5.53 7.70 -26.69
CA LYS A 483 5.56 9.14 -26.96
C LYS A 483 6.81 9.82 -26.42
N MET A 484 7.36 9.35 -25.29
CA MET A 484 8.63 9.83 -24.75
C MET A 484 9.82 9.28 -25.56
N ILE A 485 9.83 7.98 -25.86
CA ILE A 485 10.92 7.33 -26.59
C ILE A 485 11.04 7.86 -28.03
N LYS A 486 9.92 8.12 -28.70
CA LYS A 486 9.88 8.64 -30.09
C LYS A 486 10.13 10.14 -30.20
N ARG A 487 10.45 10.81 -29.09
CA ARG A 487 10.72 12.25 -29.11
C ARG A 487 12.09 12.52 -29.74
N HIS A 488 12.09 13.21 -30.87
CA HIS A 488 13.31 13.69 -31.50
C HIS A 488 13.96 14.78 -30.64
N GLN A 489 15.18 14.52 -30.16
CA GLN A 489 15.93 15.47 -29.33
C GLN A 489 16.53 16.62 -30.15
N TYR A 490 16.71 16.41 -31.47
CA TYR A 490 17.21 17.41 -32.41
C TYR A 490 16.32 17.43 -33.66
N PRO A 491 15.05 17.86 -33.55
CA PRO A 491 14.04 17.66 -34.60
C PRO A 491 14.41 18.32 -35.93
N ILE A 492 15.14 19.44 -35.91
CA ILE A 492 15.62 20.11 -37.11
C ILE A 492 16.72 19.27 -37.80
N TYR A 493 17.69 18.77 -37.04
CA TYR A 493 18.75 17.91 -37.57
C TYR A 493 18.18 16.58 -38.09
N ASP A 494 17.30 15.96 -37.32
CA ASP A 494 16.68 14.68 -37.68
C ASP A 494 15.81 14.80 -38.93
N PHE A 495 15.11 15.93 -39.11
CA PHE A 495 14.39 16.27 -40.34
C PHE A 495 15.34 16.36 -41.55
N PHE A 496 16.46 17.08 -41.44
CA PHE A 496 17.44 17.19 -42.53
C PHE A 496 18.20 15.88 -42.80
N ALA A 497 18.41 15.06 -41.78
CA ALA A 497 19.04 13.74 -41.89
C ALA A 497 18.05 12.64 -42.35
N GLY A 498 16.77 12.97 -42.58
CA GLY A 498 15.75 12.03 -43.02
C GLY A 498 15.44 10.92 -42.01
N LYS A 499 15.73 11.13 -40.72
CA LYS A 499 15.51 10.10 -39.68
C LYS A 499 14.02 9.96 -39.37
N LYS A 500 13.53 8.72 -39.43
CA LYS A 500 12.13 8.36 -39.16
C LYS A 500 11.88 7.84 -37.73
N THR A 501 12.95 7.48 -37.02
CA THR A 501 12.95 6.90 -35.68
C THR A 501 14.03 7.57 -34.84
N THR A 502 13.95 7.41 -33.51
CA THR A 502 14.97 7.91 -32.58
C THR A 502 15.96 6.82 -32.22
N HIS A 503 17.16 7.22 -31.77
CA HIS A 503 18.18 6.28 -31.28
C HIS A 503 17.65 5.34 -30.19
N LEU A 504 16.81 5.87 -29.29
CA LEU A 504 16.21 5.09 -28.20
C LEU A 504 15.19 4.09 -28.73
N GLU A 505 14.35 4.50 -29.70
CA GLU A 505 13.41 3.60 -30.37
C GLU A 505 14.13 2.46 -31.10
N ASP A 506 15.21 2.78 -31.83
CA ASP A 506 15.99 1.79 -32.56
C ASP A 506 16.67 0.78 -31.60
N THR A 507 17.20 1.26 -30.48
CA THR A 507 17.87 0.40 -29.48
C THR A 507 16.88 -0.55 -28.79
N ILE A 508 15.65 -0.10 -28.51
CA ILE A 508 14.60 -0.95 -27.93
C ILE A 508 14.10 -1.98 -28.94
N LYS A 509 13.97 -1.60 -30.23
CA LYS A 509 13.64 -2.55 -31.30
C LYS A 509 14.74 -3.59 -31.49
N ALA A 510 16.01 -3.20 -31.41
CA ALA A 510 17.13 -4.12 -31.46
C ALA A 510 17.07 -5.12 -30.30
N LEU A 511 16.72 -4.68 -29.08
CA LEU A 511 16.52 -5.56 -27.94
C LEU A 511 15.39 -6.57 -28.18
N ALA A 512 14.24 -6.10 -28.66
CA ALA A 512 13.10 -6.95 -28.99
C ALA A 512 13.49 -8.03 -30.02
N THR A 513 14.20 -7.62 -31.07
CA THR A 513 14.62 -8.52 -32.15
C THR A 513 15.62 -9.57 -31.65
N ALA A 514 16.59 -9.19 -30.82
CA ALA A 514 17.55 -10.11 -30.25
C ALA A 514 16.86 -11.16 -29.37
N VAL A 515 15.94 -10.73 -28.49
CA VAL A 515 15.18 -11.63 -27.62
C VAL A 515 14.29 -12.59 -28.43
N ASP A 516 13.56 -12.09 -29.42
CA ASP A 516 12.71 -12.93 -30.28
C ASP A 516 13.52 -13.98 -31.06
N THR A 517 14.74 -13.64 -31.50
CA THR A 517 15.64 -14.58 -32.20
C THR A 517 16.01 -15.76 -31.29
N HIS A 518 16.43 -15.49 -30.06
CA HIS A 518 16.80 -16.55 -29.10
C HIS A 518 15.59 -17.39 -28.63
N LEU A 519 14.40 -16.78 -28.55
CA LEU A 519 13.16 -17.52 -28.28
C LEU A 519 12.75 -18.45 -29.43
N TYR A 520 13.03 -18.05 -30.67
CA TYR A 520 12.76 -18.85 -31.86
C TYR A 520 13.72 -20.06 -31.96
N ASP A 521 15.02 -19.83 -31.74
CA ASP A 521 16.04 -20.89 -31.80
C ASP A 521 15.84 -21.93 -30.69
N SER A 522 15.43 -21.51 -29.49
CA SER A 522 15.08 -22.42 -28.38
C SER A 522 13.87 -23.32 -28.69
N LYS A 523 12.90 -22.82 -29.47
CA LYS A 523 11.76 -23.62 -29.95
C LYS A 523 12.14 -24.62 -31.04
N GLN A 524 13.10 -24.31 -31.90
CA GLN A 524 13.55 -25.26 -32.92
C GLN A 524 14.35 -26.43 -32.30
N MET A 525 15.21 -26.15 -31.31
CA MET A 525 15.97 -27.19 -30.60
C MET A 525 15.11 -28.13 -29.74
N THR A 526 13.90 -27.74 -29.38
CA THR A 526 12.95 -28.58 -28.61
C THR A 526 12.00 -29.38 -29.49
N MET A 527 11.97 -29.11 -30.80
CA MET A 527 11.16 -29.84 -31.80
C MET A 527 11.99 -30.78 -32.69
N SER A 528 13.32 -30.73 -32.63
CA SER A 528 14.26 -31.70 -33.19
C SER A 528 14.64 -32.76 -32.16
#